data_AF-P74789-F1
#
_entry.id   AF-P74789-F1
#
_cell.length_a   1.000
_cell.length_b   1.000
_cell.length_c   1.000
_cell.angle_alpha   90.00
_cell.angle_beta   90.00
_cell.angle_gamma   90.00
#
_symmetry.space_group_name_H-M   'P 1'
#
loop_
_entity.id
_entity.type
_entity.pdbx_description
1 polymer ?
#
loop_
_entity_poly.entity_id
_entity_poly.type
_entity_poly.pdbx_seq_one_letter_code
_entity_poly.pdbx_strand_id
1 'polypeptide(L)'
;MNWKFFPHPFLAMAVGAILAPFTPVSASTFTETAIDQTEVIAVARPYGVETTKYDLLVIEQIPGKNKCWDVTPGAPAMVDPLLLNFDFTGHCRRATDSNGYSIRIDGQDYGLDYLLRLVPRGNELVLVATSRNGRGPELVVGSTKGIGAGFMQVQLNPGWQFTKRTYEGQVLGHYYISGTQAAILGGTAVSPVGPEPITPEKQELIAPEPVQTLENNPNPTPTEVTETGTEIIIKQEVPEVPANEQSGMVMEEESVSTVTEENSVAKEMETVTPKPALVVKPNPPRRRTPTPADFRP
;
A
#
# COMPACT_ATOMS: atom_id res chain seq x y z
N MET A 1 18.69 -58.15 -82.47
CA MET A 1 19.68 -57.88 -81.41
C MET A 1 19.18 -56.73 -80.53
N ASN A 2 19.06 -56.98 -79.22
CA ASN A 2 19.41 -56.12 -78.06
C ASN A 2 19.03 -54.63 -78.08
N TRP A 3 18.43 -54.01 -77.05
CA TRP A 3 18.29 -54.33 -75.64
C TRP A 3 17.00 -53.70 -75.06
N LYS A 4 16.42 -54.37 -74.05
CA LYS A 4 15.31 -53.85 -73.23
C LYS A 4 15.86 -52.83 -72.22
N PHE A 5 15.39 -51.59 -72.27
CA PHE A 5 15.51 -50.61 -71.18
C PHE A 5 14.38 -50.85 -70.17
N PHE A 6 14.73 -51.21 -68.94
CA PHE A 6 13.82 -51.16 -67.79
C PHE A 6 13.97 -49.80 -67.09
N PRO A 7 12.92 -48.99 -66.94
CA PRO A 7 12.98 -47.82 -66.08
C PRO A 7 12.82 -48.25 -64.62
N HIS A 8 13.75 -47.83 -63.76
CA HIS A 8 13.61 -47.92 -62.31
C HIS A 8 12.69 -46.80 -61.81
N PRO A 9 11.73 -47.07 -60.91
CA PRO A 9 10.97 -46.00 -60.28
C PRO A 9 11.85 -45.31 -59.22
N PHE A 10 12.13 -44.02 -59.43
CA PHE A 10 12.66 -43.15 -58.38
C PHE A 10 11.56 -42.91 -57.35
N LEU A 11 11.70 -43.51 -56.16
CA LEU A 11 10.87 -43.22 -55.00
C LEU A 11 11.33 -41.86 -54.41
N ALA A 12 10.61 -40.79 -54.71
CA ALA A 12 10.85 -39.47 -54.11
C ALA A 12 10.21 -39.43 -52.71
N MET A 13 11.04 -39.49 -51.66
CA MET A 13 10.61 -39.32 -50.28
C MET A 13 10.55 -37.82 -49.96
N ALA A 14 9.35 -37.24 -50.00
CA ALA A 14 9.11 -35.86 -49.58
C ALA A 14 9.09 -35.79 -48.04
N VAL A 15 10.13 -35.21 -47.45
CA VAL A 15 10.17 -34.90 -46.01
C VAL A 15 9.43 -33.57 -45.79
N GLY A 16 8.18 -33.65 -45.34
CA GLY A 16 7.40 -32.49 -44.92
C GLY A 16 7.89 -31.97 -43.58
N ALA A 17 8.56 -30.81 -43.56
CA ALA A 17 8.88 -30.10 -42.32
C ALA A 17 7.60 -29.46 -41.76
N ILE A 18 7.06 -30.06 -40.70
CA ILE A 18 5.95 -29.48 -39.93
C ILE A 18 6.52 -28.32 -39.11
N LEU A 19 6.34 -27.10 -39.60
CA LEU A 19 6.55 -25.88 -38.82
C LEU A 19 5.39 -25.77 -37.81
N ALA A 20 5.58 -26.32 -36.61
CA ALA A 20 4.67 -26.04 -35.51
C ALA A 20 4.84 -24.57 -35.09
N PRO A 21 3.77 -23.76 -35.07
CA PRO A 21 3.85 -22.40 -34.55
C PRO A 21 4.14 -22.48 -33.05
N PHE A 22 5.34 -22.05 -32.64
CA PHE A 22 5.64 -21.78 -31.24
C PHE A 22 4.81 -20.57 -30.81
N THR A 23 3.69 -20.82 -30.13
CA THR A 23 2.97 -19.75 -29.43
C THR A 23 3.74 -19.44 -28.16
N PRO A 24 4.28 -18.22 -27.99
CA PRO A 24 4.91 -17.85 -26.73
C PRO A 24 3.82 -17.75 -25.66
N VAL A 25 3.73 -18.77 -24.80
CA VAL A 25 3.00 -18.67 -23.54
C VAL A 25 3.82 -17.77 -22.62
N SER A 26 3.47 -16.49 -22.56
CA SER A 26 3.85 -15.64 -21.42
C SER A 26 2.86 -15.93 -20.29
N ALA A 27 3.03 -17.09 -19.64
CA ALA A 27 2.30 -17.37 -18.41
C ALA A 27 2.98 -16.57 -17.30
N SER A 28 2.43 -15.40 -16.98
CA SER A 28 2.58 -14.91 -15.60
C SER A 28 2.00 -16.02 -14.72
N THR A 29 2.86 -16.73 -13.98
CA THR A 29 2.44 -17.85 -13.13
C THR A 29 1.53 -17.37 -11.98
N PHE A 30 1.48 -16.06 -11.78
CA PHE A 30 0.63 -15.42 -10.81
C PHE A 30 -0.65 -14.89 -11.46
N THR A 31 -1.78 -15.32 -10.89
CA THR A 31 -3.09 -14.74 -11.12
C THR A 31 -3.42 -13.77 -9.98
N GLU A 32 -4.65 -13.27 -9.96
CA GLU A 32 -5.16 -12.45 -8.88
C GLU A 32 -6.52 -12.92 -8.40
N THR A 33 -6.82 -12.64 -7.13
CA THR A 33 -8.11 -12.89 -6.49
C THR A 33 -8.68 -11.57 -6.03
N ALA A 34 -9.92 -11.29 -6.43
CA ALA A 34 -10.66 -10.14 -5.94
C ALA A 34 -10.84 -10.24 -4.42
N ILE A 35 -10.73 -9.10 -3.74
CA ILE A 35 -10.98 -8.99 -2.30
C ILE A 35 -12.04 -7.93 -2.04
N ASP A 36 -12.65 -7.98 -0.86
CA ASP A 36 -13.60 -6.96 -0.43
C ASP A 36 -12.87 -5.62 -0.26
N GLN A 37 -13.32 -4.60 -0.99
CA GLN A 37 -12.70 -3.27 -0.97
C GLN A 37 -12.96 -2.53 0.35
N THR A 38 -13.92 -2.98 1.16
CA THR A 38 -14.18 -2.44 2.51
C THR A 38 -13.22 -3.00 3.56
N GLU A 39 -12.55 -4.11 3.24
CA GLU A 39 -11.57 -4.78 4.12
C GLU A 39 -10.13 -4.37 3.82
N VAL A 40 -9.89 -3.43 2.91
CA VAL A 40 -8.53 -2.99 2.55
C VAL A 40 -8.47 -1.49 2.33
N ILE A 41 -7.39 -0.87 2.79
CA ILE A 41 -7.18 0.58 2.68
C ILE A 41 -5.74 0.89 2.26
N ALA A 42 -5.55 1.86 1.35
CA ALA A 42 -4.27 2.52 1.14
C ALA A 42 -4.17 3.72 2.07
N VAL A 43 -3.03 3.84 2.75
CA VAL A 43 -2.73 4.87 3.73
C VAL A 43 -1.44 5.56 3.34
N ALA A 44 -1.46 6.89 3.31
CA ALA A 44 -0.27 7.71 3.30
C ALA A 44 0.26 7.80 4.73
N ARG A 45 1.32 7.05 5.03
CA ARG A 45 1.96 7.05 6.34
C ARG A 45 3.11 8.05 6.37
N PRO A 46 3.11 9.02 7.30
CA PRO A 46 4.27 9.88 7.50
C PRO A 46 5.44 9.07 8.08
N TYR A 47 6.66 9.36 7.64
CA TYR A 47 7.86 8.74 8.19
C TYR A 47 9.04 9.70 8.25
N GLY A 48 10.04 9.33 9.05
CA GLY A 48 11.22 10.17 9.30
C GLY A 48 10.98 11.23 10.37
N VAL A 49 12.05 11.95 10.70
CA VAL A 49 12.02 13.03 11.71
C VAL A 49 11.29 14.28 11.22
N GLU A 50 11.15 14.43 9.91
CA GLU A 50 10.38 15.50 9.26
C GLU A 50 9.01 14.95 8.87
N THR A 51 7.93 15.65 9.19
CA THR A 51 6.55 15.26 8.86
C THR A 51 6.17 15.52 7.40
N THR A 52 7.15 15.52 6.49
CA THR A 52 6.99 15.87 5.07
C THR A 52 7.19 14.69 4.13
N LYS A 53 7.65 13.54 4.65
CA LYS A 53 7.89 12.33 3.86
C LYS A 53 6.79 11.31 4.13
N TYR A 54 6.33 10.66 3.07
CA TYR A 54 5.21 9.73 3.11
C TYR A 54 5.51 8.48 2.30
N ASP A 55 5.17 7.32 2.85
CA ASP A 55 5.18 6.04 2.14
C ASP A 55 3.79 5.41 2.11
N LEU A 56 3.60 4.49 1.17
CA LEU A 56 2.34 3.77 1.04
C LEU A 56 2.33 2.63 2.05
N LEU A 57 1.30 2.62 2.88
CA LEU A 57 0.93 1.51 3.74
C LEU A 57 -0.41 0.95 3.24
N VAL A 58 -0.45 -0.34 2.91
CA VAL A 58 -1.70 -1.05 2.68
C VAL A 58 -2.03 -1.85 3.93
N ILE A 59 -3.26 -1.74 4.42
CA ILE A 59 -3.78 -2.49 5.57
C ILE A 59 -4.98 -3.30 5.11
N GLU A 60 -5.03 -4.57 5.50
CA GLU A 60 -6.19 -5.44 5.30
C GLU A 60 -6.74 -5.90 6.66
N GLN A 61 -8.05 -5.80 6.82
CA GLN A 61 -8.81 -6.31 7.96
C GLN A 61 -9.13 -7.77 7.72
N ILE A 62 -8.89 -8.62 8.72
CA ILE A 62 -9.42 -9.98 8.68
C ILE A 62 -10.87 -9.95 9.19
N PRO A 63 -11.87 -10.45 8.43
CA PRO A 63 -13.25 -10.45 8.87
C PRO A 63 -13.46 -11.15 10.22
N GLY A 64 -14.31 -10.56 11.06
CA GLY A 64 -14.61 -11.09 12.40
C GLY A 64 -13.49 -10.91 13.44
N LYS A 65 -12.46 -10.12 13.14
CA LYS A 65 -11.35 -9.80 14.06
C LYS A 65 -11.40 -8.35 14.52
N ASN A 66 -10.56 -8.01 15.50
CA ASN A 66 -10.33 -6.63 15.95
C ASN A 66 -10.13 -5.67 14.79
N LYS A 67 -10.74 -4.48 14.89
CA LYS A 67 -10.65 -3.41 13.90
C LYS A 67 -9.21 -2.93 13.74
N CYS A 68 -8.70 -2.90 12.51
CA CYS A 68 -7.31 -2.60 12.19
C CYS A 68 -7.03 -1.10 11.97
N TRP A 69 -8.05 -0.34 11.58
CA TRP A 69 -7.98 1.11 11.42
C TRP A 69 -9.34 1.75 11.65
N ASP A 70 -9.36 3.05 11.93
CA ASP A 70 -10.56 3.87 11.79
C ASP A 70 -10.35 5.00 10.79
N VAL A 71 -11.43 5.54 10.23
CA VAL A 71 -11.38 6.67 9.29
C VAL A 71 -12.27 7.79 9.79
N THR A 72 -11.67 8.95 10.01
CA THR A 72 -12.39 10.21 10.21
C THR A 72 -12.58 10.87 8.85
N PRO A 73 -13.83 11.05 8.36
CA PRO A 73 -14.09 11.67 7.07
C PRO A 73 -13.56 13.10 6.99
N GLY A 74 -13.09 13.51 5.81
CA GLY A 74 -12.54 14.84 5.59
C GLY A 74 -11.81 14.97 4.25
N ALA A 75 -11.13 16.10 4.06
CA ALA A 75 -10.27 16.38 2.91
C ALA A 75 -8.91 16.94 3.43
N PRO A 76 -7.98 16.07 3.87
CA PRO A 76 -7.98 14.62 3.68
C PRO A 76 -8.80 13.87 4.73
N ALA A 77 -9.20 12.63 4.40
CA ALA A 77 -9.72 11.69 5.39
C ALA A 77 -8.55 11.18 6.24
N MET A 78 -8.67 11.29 7.56
CA MET A 78 -7.63 10.92 8.51
C MET A 78 -7.81 9.46 8.94
N VAL A 79 -6.71 8.72 9.04
CA VAL A 79 -6.72 7.31 9.43
C VAL A 79 -6.12 7.19 10.83
N ASP A 80 -6.83 6.50 11.72
CA ASP A 80 -6.27 6.05 13.00
C ASP A 80 -5.81 4.58 12.85
N PRO A 81 -4.49 4.28 12.87
CA PRO A 81 -3.98 2.93 12.69
C PRO A 81 -4.11 2.09 13.98
N LEU A 82 -5.34 1.68 14.32
CA LEU A 82 -5.66 0.91 15.53
C LEU A 82 -4.80 -0.34 15.73
N LEU A 83 -4.30 -0.96 14.64
CA LEU A 83 -3.38 -2.09 14.69
C LEU A 83 -2.09 -1.84 15.49
N LEU A 84 -1.74 -0.59 15.77
CA LEU A 84 -0.58 -0.22 16.59
C LEU A 84 -0.83 -0.40 18.09
N ASN A 85 -2.08 -0.60 18.50
CA ASN A 85 -2.49 -0.63 19.90
C ASN A 85 -2.65 -2.06 20.45
N PHE A 86 -2.38 -3.09 19.63
CA PHE A 86 -2.50 -4.50 20.04
C PHE A 86 -1.62 -5.42 19.17
N ASP A 87 -1.50 -6.70 19.54
CA ASP A 87 -0.87 -7.70 18.66
C ASP A 87 -1.79 -7.98 17.45
N PHE A 88 -1.45 -7.39 16.32
CA PHE A 88 -2.23 -7.49 15.10
C PHE A 88 -2.13 -8.86 14.42
N THR A 89 -1.31 -9.79 14.92
CA THR A 89 -1.08 -11.11 14.31
C THR A 89 -2.38 -11.90 14.19
N GLY A 90 -2.79 -12.22 12.96
CA GLY A 90 -4.06 -12.93 12.69
C GLY A 90 -5.32 -12.06 12.75
N HIS A 91 -5.17 -10.77 13.01
CA HIS A 91 -6.24 -9.76 13.00
C HIS A 91 -6.15 -8.83 11.80
N CYS A 92 -4.92 -8.44 11.45
CA CYS A 92 -4.63 -7.51 10.36
C CYS A 92 -3.51 -8.06 9.49
N ARG A 93 -3.49 -7.66 8.21
CA ARG A 93 -2.31 -7.78 7.35
C ARG A 93 -1.85 -6.39 6.95
N ARG A 94 -0.55 -6.24 6.69
CA ARG A 94 0.06 -4.98 6.29
C ARG A 94 1.11 -5.19 5.21
N ALA A 95 1.14 -4.29 4.24
CA ALA A 95 2.24 -4.16 3.29
C ALA A 95 2.82 -2.75 3.40
N THR A 96 4.10 -2.67 3.75
CA THR A 96 4.79 -1.40 4.11
C THR A 96 5.81 -0.95 3.07
N ASP A 97 6.06 -1.76 2.04
CA ASP A 97 7.05 -1.48 1.01
C ASP A 97 6.68 -2.16 -0.33
N SER A 98 7.50 -1.93 -1.34
CA SER A 98 7.28 -2.44 -2.71
C SER A 98 7.33 -3.96 -2.85
N ASN A 99 7.73 -4.72 -1.82
CA ASN A 99 7.64 -6.18 -1.84
C ASN A 99 6.21 -6.65 -1.51
N GLY A 100 5.44 -5.83 -0.80
CA GLY A 100 4.08 -6.16 -0.38
C GLY A 100 3.00 -5.71 -1.36
N TYR A 101 3.30 -4.83 -2.31
CA TYR A 101 2.34 -4.37 -3.31
C TYR A 101 2.96 -4.06 -4.68
N SER A 102 2.19 -4.22 -5.75
CA SER A 102 2.54 -3.76 -7.10
C SER A 102 1.30 -3.34 -7.91
N ILE A 103 1.53 -2.78 -9.10
CA ILE A 103 0.47 -2.46 -10.06
C ILE A 103 0.25 -3.65 -10.98
N ARG A 104 -1.02 -3.95 -11.28
CA ARG A 104 -1.40 -4.94 -12.29
C ARG A 104 -2.40 -4.31 -13.27
N ILE A 105 -2.10 -4.36 -14.56
CA ILE A 105 -2.97 -3.77 -15.59
C ILE A 105 -3.25 -4.81 -16.65
N ASP A 106 -4.53 -5.01 -16.98
CA ASP A 106 -4.98 -5.97 -17.99
C ASP A 106 -4.39 -7.37 -17.78
N GLY A 107 -4.28 -7.79 -16.51
CA GLY A 107 -3.74 -9.09 -16.13
C GLY A 107 -2.21 -9.19 -16.16
N GLN A 108 -1.47 -8.12 -16.46
CA GLN A 108 0.00 -8.09 -16.44
C GLN A 108 0.52 -7.45 -15.14
N ASP A 109 1.44 -8.14 -14.45
CA ASP A 109 2.12 -7.63 -13.25
C ASP A 109 3.27 -6.69 -13.65
N TYR A 110 3.26 -5.47 -13.11
CA TYR A 110 4.24 -4.42 -13.37
C TYR A 110 5.17 -4.17 -12.16
N GLY A 111 5.24 -5.07 -11.18
CA GLY A 111 6.05 -4.88 -9.96
C GLY A 111 7.55 -4.70 -10.20
N LEU A 112 8.07 -5.24 -11.30
CA LEU A 112 9.47 -5.06 -11.71
C LEU A 112 9.70 -3.84 -12.61
N ASP A 113 8.64 -3.22 -13.11
CA ASP A 113 8.70 -2.12 -14.08
C ASP A 113 8.34 -0.77 -13.45
N TYR A 114 7.46 -0.79 -12.44
CA TYR A 114 6.93 0.39 -11.79
C TYR A 114 7.18 0.40 -10.28
N LEU A 115 7.25 1.60 -9.73
CA LEU A 115 7.31 1.89 -8.30
C LEU A 115 6.11 2.73 -7.90
N LEU A 116 5.39 2.30 -6.87
CA LEU A 116 4.33 3.07 -6.24
C LEU A 116 4.93 4.06 -5.24
N ARG A 117 4.55 5.34 -5.38
CA ARG A 117 5.07 6.44 -4.56
C ARG A 117 3.98 7.46 -4.25
N LEU A 118 4.05 8.04 -3.07
CA LEU A 118 3.28 9.24 -2.73
C LEU A 118 4.10 10.47 -3.07
N VAL A 119 3.52 11.36 -3.87
CA VAL A 119 4.16 12.60 -4.31
C VAL A 119 3.26 13.76 -3.90
N PRO A 120 3.78 14.76 -3.15
CA PRO A 120 3.04 15.98 -2.88
C PRO A 120 2.74 16.73 -4.19
N ARG A 121 1.46 17.05 -4.43
CA ARG A 121 1.02 17.88 -5.56
C ARG A 121 -0.05 18.86 -5.09
N GLY A 122 0.27 20.15 -5.13
CA GLY A 122 -0.61 21.18 -4.58
C GLY A 122 -0.89 20.91 -3.09
N ASN A 123 -2.17 20.77 -2.74
CA ASN A 123 -2.63 20.56 -1.37
C ASN A 123 -2.99 19.09 -1.07
N GLU A 124 -2.41 18.11 -1.76
CA GLU A 124 -2.65 16.69 -1.49
C GLU A 124 -1.42 15.82 -1.75
N LEU A 125 -1.49 14.57 -1.30
CA LEU A 125 -0.58 13.51 -1.73
C LEU A 125 -1.24 12.71 -2.84
N VAL A 126 -0.51 12.52 -3.93
CA VAL A 126 -0.95 11.73 -5.07
C VAL A 126 -0.17 10.43 -5.10
N LEU A 127 -0.88 9.31 -5.09
CA LEU A 127 -0.30 7.99 -5.29
C LEU A 127 -0.09 7.79 -6.79
N VAL A 128 1.18 7.68 -7.18
CA VAL A 128 1.60 7.49 -8.56
C VAL A 128 2.41 6.21 -8.73
N ALA A 129 2.25 5.57 -9.88
CA ALA A 129 3.17 4.54 -10.34
C ALA A 129 4.17 5.18 -11.32
N THR A 130 5.44 5.18 -10.96
CA THR A 130 6.53 5.71 -11.79
C THR A 130 7.38 4.58 -12.36
N SER A 131 7.68 4.65 -13.65
CA SER A 131 8.56 3.67 -14.29
C SER A 131 9.97 3.68 -13.71
N ARG A 132 10.50 2.51 -13.35
CA ARG A 132 11.84 2.35 -12.76
C ARG A 132 12.97 2.75 -13.69
N ASN A 133 12.78 2.58 -14.99
CA ASN A 133 13.77 2.95 -16.01
C ASN A 133 13.57 4.40 -16.53
N GLY A 134 12.56 5.12 -16.03
CA GLY A 134 12.24 6.49 -16.42
C GLY A 134 11.68 6.67 -17.84
N ARG A 135 11.31 5.59 -18.53
CA ARG A 135 10.83 5.62 -19.93
C ARG A 135 9.33 5.38 -20.06
N GLY A 136 8.68 4.83 -19.04
CA GLY A 136 7.22 4.65 -19.02
C GLY A 136 6.47 5.92 -18.59
N PRO A 137 5.20 6.07 -18.97
CA PRO A 137 4.35 7.13 -18.46
C PRO A 137 4.19 7.02 -16.93
N GLU A 138 3.93 8.14 -16.27
CA GLU A 138 3.47 8.10 -14.89
C GLU A 138 1.97 7.79 -14.86
N LEU A 139 1.56 6.87 -13.99
CA LEU A 139 0.15 6.53 -13.80
C LEU A 139 -0.35 7.09 -12.48
N VAL A 140 -1.46 7.84 -12.51
CA VAL A 140 -2.10 8.37 -11.30
C VAL A 140 -3.11 7.35 -10.80
N VAL A 141 -2.83 6.79 -9.62
CA VAL A 141 -3.57 5.65 -9.05
C VAL A 141 -4.63 6.13 -8.06
N GLY A 142 -4.35 7.19 -7.32
CA GLY A 142 -5.26 7.74 -6.32
C GLY A 142 -4.70 8.99 -5.66
N SER A 143 -5.45 9.58 -4.73
CA SER A 143 -4.97 10.72 -3.93
C SER A 143 -5.65 10.83 -2.58
N THR A 144 -5.06 11.59 -1.66
CA THR A 144 -5.60 11.83 -0.31
C THR A 144 -6.70 12.90 -0.28
N LYS A 145 -6.95 13.60 -1.41
CA LYS A 145 -7.91 14.72 -1.53
C LYS A 145 -7.63 15.89 -0.60
N GLY A 146 -6.44 15.94 -0.01
CA GLY A 146 -6.01 16.96 0.94
C GLY A 146 -4.66 16.58 1.57
N ILE A 147 -4.08 17.48 2.35
CA ILE A 147 -2.85 17.24 3.12
C ILE A 147 -3.15 17.53 4.58
N GLY A 148 -2.64 16.68 5.47
CA GLY A 148 -2.88 16.73 6.90
C GLY A 148 -1.70 16.15 7.66
N ALA A 149 -1.63 16.46 8.96
CA ALA A 149 -0.62 15.89 9.84
C ALA A 149 -1.06 14.51 10.31
N GLY A 150 -0.36 13.46 9.93
CA GLY A 150 -0.64 12.08 10.35
C GLY A 150 -0.93 11.14 9.18
N PHE A 151 -1.56 10.02 9.50
CA PHE A 151 -1.95 9.02 8.50
C PHE A 151 -3.20 9.51 7.75
N MET A 152 -3.15 9.47 6.43
CA MET A 152 -4.26 9.90 5.57
C MET A 152 -4.68 8.76 4.66
N GLN A 153 -5.98 8.62 4.41
CA GLN A 153 -6.48 7.65 3.46
C GLN A 153 -6.15 8.10 2.03
N VAL A 154 -5.57 7.20 1.23
CA VAL A 154 -5.45 7.37 -0.21
C VAL A 154 -6.70 6.77 -0.85
N GLN A 155 -7.49 7.62 -1.50
CA GLN A 155 -8.67 7.18 -2.25
C GLN A 155 -8.21 6.81 -3.66
N LEU A 156 -8.43 5.55 -4.04
CA LEU A 156 -8.13 5.08 -5.39
C LEU A 156 -9.02 5.80 -6.41
N ASN A 157 -8.44 6.18 -7.54
CA ASN A 157 -9.19 6.76 -8.64
C ASN A 157 -10.10 5.70 -9.29
N PRO A 158 -11.19 6.10 -9.96
CA PRO A 158 -12.03 5.16 -10.70
C PRO A 158 -11.22 4.27 -11.64
N GLY A 159 -11.60 2.99 -11.72
CA GLY A 159 -10.91 1.97 -12.51
C GLY A 159 -9.75 1.27 -11.80
N TRP A 160 -9.36 1.73 -10.61
CA TRP A 160 -8.41 1.05 -9.74
C TRP A 160 -9.12 0.36 -8.57
N GLN A 161 -8.64 -0.83 -8.20
CA GLN A 161 -9.12 -1.61 -7.07
C GLN A 161 -7.99 -2.43 -6.47
N PHE A 162 -8.17 -2.94 -5.26
CA PHE A 162 -7.25 -3.93 -4.69
C PHE A 162 -7.63 -5.35 -5.10
N THR A 163 -6.63 -6.16 -5.40
CA THR A 163 -6.73 -7.62 -5.48
C THR A 163 -5.53 -8.25 -4.77
N LYS A 164 -5.51 -9.57 -4.64
CA LYS A 164 -4.37 -10.29 -4.05
C LYS A 164 -3.74 -11.23 -5.06
N ARG A 165 -2.41 -11.32 -5.02
CA ARG A 165 -1.66 -12.27 -5.83
C ARG A 165 -2.04 -13.70 -5.46
N THR A 166 -2.23 -14.53 -6.48
CA THR A 166 -2.58 -15.93 -6.33
C THR A 166 -1.62 -16.79 -7.13
N TYR A 167 -1.16 -17.89 -6.54
CA TYR A 167 -0.30 -18.88 -7.19
C TYR A 167 -0.89 -20.26 -6.96
N GLU A 168 -1.18 -21.00 -8.04
CA GLU A 168 -1.74 -22.37 -7.97
C GLU A 168 -2.97 -22.48 -7.04
N GLY A 169 -3.81 -21.45 -7.00
CA GLY A 169 -5.01 -21.39 -6.17
C GLY A 169 -4.79 -20.93 -4.72
N GLN A 170 -3.54 -20.71 -4.29
CA GLN A 170 -3.23 -20.11 -2.99
C GLN A 170 -3.13 -18.60 -3.08
N VAL A 171 -3.94 -17.91 -2.27
CA VAL A 171 -3.87 -16.44 -2.10
C VAL A 171 -2.67 -16.10 -1.23
N LEU A 172 -1.80 -15.23 -1.74
CA LEU A 172 -0.56 -14.80 -1.09
C LEU A 172 -0.72 -13.46 -0.35
N GLY A 173 0.32 -13.02 0.35
CA GLY A 173 0.35 -11.76 1.09
C GLY A 173 0.62 -10.50 0.25
N HIS A 174 0.76 -10.63 -1.07
CA HIS A 174 1.05 -9.51 -1.96
C HIS A 174 -0.24 -8.92 -2.53
N TYR A 175 -0.37 -7.60 -2.44
CA TYR A 175 -1.51 -6.86 -2.98
C TYR A 175 -1.20 -6.36 -4.39
N TYR A 176 -2.17 -6.49 -5.29
CA TYR A 176 -2.16 -5.69 -6.50
C TYR A 176 -3.07 -4.49 -6.31
N ILE A 177 -2.61 -3.34 -6.82
CA ILE A 177 -3.52 -2.26 -7.20
C ILE A 177 -3.80 -2.48 -8.69
N SER A 178 -4.95 -3.06 -8.96
CA SER A 178 -5.33 -3.57 -10.27
C SER A 178 -6.27 -2.64 -10.99
N GLY A 179 -6.17 -2.61 -12.32
CA GLY A 179 -7.14 -1.94 -13.17
C GLY A 179 -7.09 -2.48 -14.59
N THR A 180 -8.05 -2.06 -15.42
CA THR A 180 -7.97 -2.27 -16.87
C THR A 180 -7.63 -0.96 -17.54
N GLN A 181 -6.93 -0.99 -18.67
CA GLN A 181 -6.61 0.25 -19.39
C GLN A 181 -7.90 1.00 -19.78
N ALA A 182 -8.96 0.27 -20.14
CA ALA A 182 -10.27 0.85 -20.43
C ALA A 182 -10.88 1.57 -19.21
N ALA A 183 -10.86 0.95 -18.01
CA ALA A 183 -11.46 1.54 -16.82
C ALA A 183 -10.65 2.73 -16.27
N ILE A 184 -9.32 2.66 -16.36
CA ILE A 184 -8.40 3.72 -15.91
C ILE A 184 -8.54 4.96 -16.81
N LEU A 185 -8.63 4.79 -18.12
CA LEU A 185 -8.78 5.89 -19.09
C LEU A 185 -10.22 6.41 -19.18
N GLY A 186 -11.20 5.53 -18.97
CA GLY A 186 -12.62 5.81 -19.09
C GLY A 186 -13.28 6.24 -17.79
N GLY A 187 -12.56 6.93 -16.89
CA GLY A 187 -12.94 7.34 -15.51
C GLY A 187 -14.21 8.21 -15.33
N THR A 188 -15.21 8.02 -16.18
CA THR A 188 -16.64 8.27 -15.96
C THR A 188 -17.42 7.05 -16.44
N ALA A 189 -17.42 5.98 -15.66
CA ALA A 189 -18.41 4.92 -15.79
C ALA A 189 -18.68 4.33 -14.41
N VAL A 190 -19.88 4.63 -13.90
CA VAL A 190 -20.50 3.94 -12.77
C VAL A 190 -20.44 2.44 -13.05
N SER A 191 -20.02 1.64 -12.07
CA SER A 191 -20.05 0.18 -12.16
C SER A 191 -21.42 -0.30 -12.64
N PRO A 192 -21.51 -1.30 -13.54
CA PRO A 192 -22.77 -1.98 -13.76
C PRO A 192 -23.14 -2.71 -12.47
N VAL A 193 -24.12 -2.18 -11.75
CA VAL A 193 -24.99 -3.01 -10.91
C VAL A 193 -25.50 -4.10 -11.84
N GLY A 194 -25.06 -5.34 -11.63
CA GLY A 194 -25.59 -6.48 -12.35
C GLY A 194 -27.11 -6.51 -12.18
N PRO A 195 -27.90 -6.80 -13.22
CA PRO A 195 -29.34 -6.89 -13.07
C PRO A 195 -29.64 -8.05 -12.13
N GLU A 196 -30.00 -7.73 -10.90
CA GLU A 196 -30.65 -8.66 -10.00
C GLU A 196 -31.98 -9.06 -10.68
N PRO A 197 -32.27 -10.35 -10.86
CA PRO A 197 -33.52 -10.78 -11.46
C PRO A 197 -34.66 -10.41 -10.51
N ILE A 198 -35.43 -9.38 -10.88
CA ILE A 198 -36.71 -9.06 -10.26
C ILE A 198 -37.64 -10.27 -10.39
N THR A 199 -37.69 -11.07 -9.34
CA THR A 199 -38.75 -12.06 -9.15
C THR A 199 -40.04 -11.27 -8.89
N PRO A 200 -41.13 -11.47 -9.64
CA PRO A 200 -42.36 -10.75 -9.41
C PRO A 200 -42.98 -11.25 -8.11
N GLU A 201 -42.83 -10.47 -7.04
CA GLU A 201 -43.51 -10.70 -5.78
C GLU A 201 -45.01 -10.45 -6.00
N LYS A 202 -45.78 -11.52 -5.84
CA LYS A 202 -47.24 -11.55 -5.89
C LYS A 202 -47.78 -10.57 -4.85
N GLN A 203 -48.22 -9.39 -5.28
CA GLN A 203 -48.92 -8.43 -4.42
C GLN A 203 -50.19 -9.07 -3.85
N GLU A 204 -50.17 -9.37 -2.56
CA GLU A 204 -51.35 -9.71 -1.79
C GLU A 204 -52.05 -8.40 -1.39
N LEU A 205 -53.32 -8.30 -1.78
CA LEU A 205 -54.16 -7.12 -1.68
C LEU A 205 -54.56 -6.87 -0.21
N ILE A 206 -53.85 -5.99 0.50
CA ILE A 206 -54.24 -5.58 1.86
C ILE A 206 -55.31 -4.48 1.75
N ALA A 207 -56.50 -4.75 2.28
CA ALA A 207 -57.60 -3.81 2.40
C ALA A 207 -57.29 -2.72 3.47
N PRO A 208 -57.76 -1.47 3.30
CA PRO A 208 -57.48 -0.41 4.26
C PRO A 208 -58.31 -0.56 5.54
N GLU A 209 -57.63 -0.60 6.69
CA GLU A 209 -58.23 -0.40 8.02
C GLU A 209 -58.66 1.06 8.23
N PRO A 210 -59.65 1.31 9.12
CA PRO A 210 -60.28 2.62 9.26
C PRO A 210 -59.42 3.62 10.05
N VAL A 211 -59.36 4.84 9.52
CA VAL A 211 -58.76 6.02 10.15
C VAL A 211 -59.57 6.41 11.39
N GLN A 212 -58.91 6.50 12.56
CA GLN A 212 -59.44 7.22 13.72
C GLN A 212 -58.79 8.60 13.84
N THR A 213 -59.65 9.58 14.12
CA THR A 213 -59.41 11.02 14.07
C THR A 213 -58.86 11.56 15.39
N LEU A 214 -58.04 12.60 15.25
CA LEU A 214 -57.41 13.52 16.19
C LEU A 214 -58.20 13.91 17.47
N GLU A 215 -57.49 14.01 18.61
CA GLU A 215 -57.87 14.89 19.73
C GLU A 215 -56.65 15.49 20.48
N ASN A 216 -56.32 16.75 20.12
CA ASN A 216 -56.02 17.91 20.95
C ASN A 216 -55.01 17.91 22.14
N ASN A 217 -53.91 18.67 21.92
CA ASN A 217 -53.40 19.82 22.71
C ASN A 217 -52.48 19.56 23.95
N PRO A 218 -51.80 20.59 24.52
CA PRO A 218 -50.81 21.54 23.96
C PRO A 218 -49.42 21.46 24.62
N ASN A 219 -48.45 22.05 23.92
CA ASN A 219 -47.12 22.51 24.35
C ASN A 219 -47.07 23.26 25.69
N PRO A 220 -45.97 23.16 26.46
CA PRO A 220 -45.50 24.27 27.28
C PRO A 220 -44.10 24.78 26.89
N THR A 221 -44.00 26.10 26.86
CA THR A 221 -42.83 26.99 26.80
C THR A 221 -41.73 26.62 27.81
N PRO A 222 -40.43 26.84 27.51
CA PRO A 222 -39.35 26.68 28.49
C PRO A 222 -39.25 27.88 29.43
N THR A 223 -39.29 27.62 30.74
CA THR A 223 -39.01 28.60 31.81
C THR A 223 -37.53 28.54 32.19
N GLU A 224 -36.93 29.73 32.20
CA GLU A 224 -35.67 30.14 32.80
C GLU A 224 -35.49 29.64 34.24
N VAL A 225 -34.34 29.04 34.57
CA VAL A 225 -33.92 28.81 35.96
C VAL A 225 -32.45 29.16 36.13
N THR A 226 -32.22 30.17 36.96
CA THR A 226 -30.94 30.70 37.40
C THR A 226 -30.47 29.97 38.66
N GLU A 227 -29.23 29.49 38.62
CA GLU A 227 -28.19 29.46 39.67
C GLU A 227 -28.55 29.06 41.11
N THR A 228 -27.96 27.96 41.60
CA THR A 228 -27.27 27.99 42.91
C THR A 228 -26.15 26.95 42.92
N GLY A 229 -24.90 27.43 42.95
CA GLY A 229 -23.71 26.61 43.12
C GLY A 229 -23.65 26.02 44.53
N THR A 230 -23.36 24.72 44.60
CA THR A 230 -22.90 24.06 45.84
C THR A 230 -21.52 23.47 45.55
N GLU A 231 -20.55 24.03 46.27
CA GLU A 231 -19.14 23.67 46.30
C GLU A 231 -18.96 22.27 46.91
N ILE A 232 -18.44 21.31 46.14
CA ILE A 232 -17.98 20.02 46.67
C ILE A 232 -16.46 19.98 46.59
N ILE A 233 -15.86 20.13 47.76
CA ILE A 233 -14.43 20.00 48.03
C ILE A 233 -14.06 18.51 47.89
N ILE A 234 -13.35 18.15 46.81
CA ILE A 234 -12.69 16.85 46.69
C ILE A 234 -11.23 17.03 47.12
N LYS A 235 -10.89 16.42 48.27
CA LYS A 235 -9.52 16.27 48.75
C LYS A 235 -8.72 15.45 47.73
N GLN A 236 -7.66 16.06 47.24
CA GLN A 236 -6.63 15.45 46.41
C GLN A 236 -5.65 14.70 47.32
N GLU A 237 -5.67 13.36 47.26
CA GLU A 237 -4.67 12.51 47.92
C GLU A 237 -3.58 12.18 46.90
N VAL A 238 -2.37 12.65 47.20
CA VAL A 238 -1.15 12.48 46.40
C VAL A 238 -0.51 11.15 46.78
N PRO A 239 -0.23 10.21 45.86
CA PRO A 239 0.55 9.04 46.20
C PRO A 239 2.04 9.40 46.27
N GLU A 240 2.62 9.18 47.44
CA GLU A 240 4.06 9.25 47.73
C GLU A 240 4.87 8.29 46.85
N VAL A 241 5.93 8.82 46.26
CA VAL A 241 6.99 8.08 45.58
C VAL A 241 8.05 7.71 46.62
N PRO A 242 8.42 6.44 46.84
CA PRO A 242 9.60 6.13 47.60
C PRO A 242 10.84 6.17 46.68
N ALA A 243 11.77 7.05 47.02
CA ALA A 243 13.13 7.05 46.52
C ALA A 243 14.05 6.46 47.60
N ASN A 244 14.76 5.38 47.28
CA ASN A 244 16.12 4.98 47.71
C ASN A 244 16.39 3.58 47.10
N GLU A 245 17.58 3.09 46.75
CA GLU A 245 18.92 3.38 47.23
C GLU A 245 19.95 2.77 46.25
N GLN A 246 21.16 3.29 46.28
CA GLN A 246 22.28 2.99 45.39
C GLN A 246 23.28 2.05 46.08
N SER A 247 23.65 0.95 45.43
CA SER A 247 24.87 0.14 45.68
C SER A 247 25.06 -0.76 44.46
N GLY A 248 26.17 -0.85 43.72
CA GLY A 248 27.58 -0.79 44.14
C GLY A 248 28.07 -2.22 44.45
N MET A 249 28.57 -2.97 43.45
CA MET A 249 29.64 -3.99 43.54
C MET A 249 29.90 -4.60 42.13
N VAL A 250 31.03 -4.33 41.46
CA VAL A 250 32.28 -5.12 41.33
C VAL A 250 32.15 -6.41 40.50
N MET A 251 32.92 -6.39 39.39
CA MET A 251 33.71 -7.42 38.72
C MET A 251 33.47 -8.89 39.10
N GLU A 252 33.24 -9.71 38.08
CA GLU A 252 33.86 -11.05 37.98
C GLU A 252 34.04 -11.42 36.51
N GLU A 253 35.29 -11.68 36.12
CA GLU A 253 35.67 -12.40 34.91
C GLU A 253 35.26 -13.87 35.07
N GLU A 254 34.66 -14.46 34.04
CA GLU A 254 34.86 -15.88 33.80
C GLU A 254 35.15 -16.15 32.31
N SER A 255 36.10 -17.05 32.16
CA SER A 255 36.88 -17.41 31.00
C SER A 255 36.37 -18.69 30.34
N VAL A 256 36.63 -18.81 29.01
CA VAL A 256 36.90 -20.06 28.26
C VAL A 256 35.64 -20.95 28.04
N SER A 257 35.34 -21.49 26.85
CA SER A 257 36.19 -22.23 25.91
C SER A 257 35.71 -22.22 24.46
N THR A 258 36.70 -22.25 23.57
CA THR A 258 36.69 -22.64 22.17
C THR A 258 36.03 -23.99 21.88
N VAL A 259 35.25 -24.07 20.80
CA VAL A 259 35.14 -25.28 19.96
C VAL A 259 35.24 -24.85 18.49
N THR A 260 36.29 -25.36 17.86
CA THR A 260 36.54 -25.39 16.41
C THR A 260 35.59 -26.37 15.73
N GLU A 261 35.02 -25.99 14.60
CA GLU A 261 34.69 -26.96 13.55
C GLU A 261 34.93 -26.34 12.17
N GLU A 262 35.87 -26.95 11.45
CA GLU A 262 36.25 -26.64 10.09
C GLU A 262 35.15 -27.08 9.12
N ASN A 263 34.82 -26.25 8.13
CA ASN A 263 34.62 -26.83 6.80
C ASN A 263 35.04 -25.85 5.70
N SER A 264 35.98 -26.34 4.89
CA SER A 264 36.69 -25.67 3.83
C SER A 264 35.89 -25.67 2.53
N VAL A 265 35.74 -24.49 1.90
CA VAL A 265 35.65 -24.40 0.43
C VAL A 265 36.56 -23.26 -0.01
N ALA A 266 37.68 -23.64 -0.61
CA ALA A 266 38.64 -22.73 -1.21
C ALA A 266 38.02 -22.00 -2.41
N LYS A 267 38.15 -20.68 -2.45
CA LYS A 267 38.01 -19.89 -3.67
C LYS A 267 39.10 -18.82 -3.71
N GLU A 268 40.03 -19.05 -4.64
CA GLU A 268 40.92 -18.12 -5.33
C GLU A 268 40.94 -16.66 -4.82
N MET A 269 42.02 -16.29 -4.11
CA MET A 269 42.35 -14.90 -3.77
C MET A 269 43.02 -14.22 -4.97
N GLU A 270 42.29 -13.33 -5.63
CA GLU A 270 42.87 -12.26 -6.42
C GLU A 270 43.20 -11.09 -5.48
N THR A 271 44.49 -10.78 -5.33
CA THR A 271 44.98 -9.68 -4.51
C THR A 271 44.53 -8.32 -5.05
N VAL A 272 43.52 -7.71 -4.41
CA VAL A 272 43.15 -6.31 -4.64
C VAL A 272 43.86 -5.43 -3.61
N THR A 273 44.89 -4.72 -4.06
CA THR A 273 45.53 -3.64 -3.29
C THR A 273 44.53 -2.53 -2.93
N PRO A 274 44.54 -1.99 -1.71
CA PRO A 274 43.65 -0.89 -1.32
C PRO A 274 44.02 0.41 -2.05
N LYS A 275 43.01 1.02 -2.68
CA LYS A 275 43.08 2.32 -3.33
C LYS A 275 43.39 3.42 -2.29
N PRO A 276 44.34 4.34 -2.54
CA PRO A 276 44.65 5.40 -1.58
C PRO A 276 43.48 6.39 -1.45
N ALA A 277 43.23 6.83 -0.22
CA ALA A 277 42.21 7.81 0.12
C ALA A 277 42.47 9.15 -0.59
N LEU A 278 41.42 9.71 -1.19
CA LEU A 278 41.43 11.04 -1.80
C LEU A 278 41.64 12.12 -0.72
N VAL A 279 42.75 12.85 -0.81
CA VAL A 279 43.01 14.05 -0.04
C VAL A 279 42.05 15.16 -0.49
N VAL A 280 41.11 15.54 0.36
CA VAL A 280 40.21 16.67 0.14
C VAL A 280 41.00 17.97 0.29
N LYS A 281 41.16 18.72 -0.79
CA LYS A 281 41.74 20.07 -0.75
C LYS A 281 40.75 21.05 -0.11
N PRO A 282 41.19 21.98 0.76
CA PRO A 282 40.31 23.00 1.31
C PRO A 282 39.80 23.95 0.21
N ASN A 283 38.53 24.33 0.30
CA ASN A 283 37.91 25.27 -0.63
C ASN A 283 38.60 26.64 -0.56
N PRO A 284 38.81 27.32 -1.71
CA PRO A 284 39.33 28.68 -1.72
C PRO A 284 38.34 29.64 -1.03
N PRO A 285 38.83 30.71 -0.39
CA PRO A 285 37.96 31.66 0.30
C PRO A 285 37.00 32.33 -0.68
N ARG A 286 35.71 32.40 -0.30
CA ARG A 286 34.68 33.13 -1.05
C ARG A 286 35.11 34.59 -1.23
N ARG A 287 35.28 35.03 -2.48
CA ARG A 287 35.35 36.45 -2.83
C ARG A 287 34.09 37.14 -2.31
N ARG A 288 34.26 38.15 -1.44
CA ARG A 288 33.16 39.05 -1.08
C ARG A 288 32.75 39.84 -2.32
N THR A 289 31.46 39.83 -2.62
CA THR A 289 30.85 40.75 -3.57
C THR A 289 30.99 42.17 -3.00
N PRO A 290 31.56 43.14 -3.73
CA PRO A 290 31.65 44.51 -3.23
C PRO A 290 30.25 45.09 -3.03
N THR A 291 30.06 45.76 -1.91
CA THR A 291 28.80 46.43 -1.56
C THR A 291 28.88 47.88 -2.04
N PRO A 292 27.76 48.57 -2.35
CA PRO A 292 27.78 49.95 -2.85
C PRO A 292 28.44 50.99 -1.91
N ALA A 293 28.83 50.60 -0.69
CA ALA A 293 29.61 51.43 0.23
C ALA A 293 31.12 51.45 -0.07
N ASP A 294 31.63 50.54 -0.90
CA ASP A 294 33.07 50.42 -1.22
C ASP A 294 33.54 51.39 -2.32
N PHE A 295 32.62 52.17 -2.90
CA PHE A 295 32.92 53.24 -3.85
C PHE A 295 32.47 54.59 -3.29
N ARG A 296 33.36 55.26 -2.58
CA ARG A 296 33.32 56.72 -2.40
C ARG A 296 34.66 57.32 -2.85
N PRO A 297 34.63 58.52 -3.43
CA PRO A 297 35.73 59.09 -4.21
C PRO A 297 36.99 59.39 -3.40
#